data_AF-A0A6I5RHF0-F1
#
_entry.id   AF-A0A6I5RHF0-F1
#
_cell.length_a   1.000
_cell.length_b   1.000
_cell.length_c   1.000
_cell.angle_alpha   90.00
_cell.angle_beta   90.00
_cell.angle_gamma   90.00
#
_symmetry.space_group_name_H-M   'P 1'
#
loop_
_entity.id
_entity.type
_entity.pdbx_description
1 polymer ?
#
loop_
_entity_poly.entity_id
_entity_poly.type
_entity_poly.pdbx_seq_one_letter_code
_entity_poly.pdbx_strand_id
1 'polypeptide(L)' 'MNTTATLPPHRTTHQRRLRAVVKRLVIELGHLEHSLAEGLQDANIRTAAAGLDTAIDCLNEHLASR' A
#
# COMPACT_ATOMS: atom_id res chain seq x y z
N MET A 1 31.74 -20.70 21.19
CA MET A 1 30.99 -20.43 19.93
C MET A 1 29.87 -19.48 20.28
N ASN A 2 30.05 -18.19 19.99
CA ASN A 2 29.04 -17.17 20.33
C ASN A 2 28.14 -17.02 19.10
N THR A 3 26.95 -17.60 19.17
CA THR A 3 25.92 -17.42 18.15
C THR A 3 25.43 -15.98 18.22
N THR A 4 25.98 -15.12 17.35
CA THR A 4 25.43 -13.80 17.09
C THR A 4 24.05 -14.01 16.47
N ALA A 5 23.00 -13.96 17.29
CA ALA A 5 21.64 -13.94 16.81
C ALA A 5 21.46 -12.66 16.00
N THR A 6 21.50 -12.77 14.68
CA THR A 6 21.11 -11.70 13.76
C THR A 6 19.63 -11.41 13.98
N LEU A 7 19.33 -10.49 14.90
CA LEU A 7 17.99 -9.94 15.07
C LEU A 7 17.56 -9.35 13.72
N PRO A 8 16.39 -9.72 13.17
CA PRO A 8 15.91 -9.13 11.94
C PRO A 8 15.84 -7.61 12.13
N PRO A 9 16.20 -6.79 11.12
CA PRO A 9 16.24 -5.35 11.29
C PRO A 9 14.86 -4.89 11.75
N HIS A 10 14.78 -4.38 12.98
CA HIS A 10 13.57 -3.81 13.52
C HIS A 10 13.21 -2.61 12.65
N ARG A 11 12.32 -2.84 11.68
CA ARG A 11 11.79 -1.76 10.85
C ARG A 11 11.20 -0.73 11.78
N THR A 12 11.57 0.53 11.59
CA THR A 12 10.98 1.62 12.37
C THR A 12 9.47 1.65 12.13
N THR A 13 8.68 2.17 13.08
CA THR A 13 7.23 2.35 12.90
C THR A 13 6.93 3.11 11.60
N HIS A 14 7.78 4.09 11.28
CA HIS A 14 7.76 4.82 10.02
C HIS A 14 7.89 3.88 8.79
N GLN A 15 8.89 3.01 8.74
CA GLN A 15 9.07 2.05 7.64
C GLN A 15 7.92 1.03 7.53
N ARG A 16 7.32 0.64 8.65
CA ARG A 16 6.13 -0.24 8.65
C ARG A 16 4.92 0.47 8.04
N ARG A 17 4.69 1.73 8.41
CA ARG A 17 3.59 2.55 7.88
C ARG A 17 3.73 2.75 6.37
N LEU A 18 4.93 3.16 5.90
CA LEU A 18 5.20 3.30 4.47
C LEU A 18 4.91 2.01 3.69
N ARG A 19 5.39 0.87 4.21
CA ARG A 19 5.15 -0.43 3.58
C ARG A 19 3.66 -0.75 3.47
N ALA A 20 2.88 -0.46 4.51
CA ALA A 20 1.43 -0.72 4.50
C ALA A 20 0.72 0.12 3.43
N VAL A 21 1.07 1.41 3.33
CA VAL A 21 0.52 2.32 2.32
C VAL A 21 0.86 1.84 0.90
N VAL A 22 2.13 1.50 0.64
CA VAL A 22 2.57 1.00 -0.67
C VAL A 22 1.87 -0.31 -1.04
N LYS A 23 1.70 -1.22 -0.07
CA LYS A 23 0.95 -2.47 -0.32
C LYS A 23 -0.50 -2.19 -0.71
N ARG A 24 -1.15 -1.22 -0.06
CA ARG A 24 -2.53 -0.84 -0.40
C ARG A 24 -2.61 -0.31 -1.83
N LEU A 25 -1.69 0.59 -2.22
CA LEU A 25 -1.63 1.12 -3.59
C LEU A 25 -1.53 0.01 -4.65
N VAL A 26 -0.63 -0.95 -4.44
CA VAL A 26 -0.45 -2.07 -5.40
C VAL A 26 -1.72 -2.93 -5.51
N ILE A 27 -2.39 -3.19 -4.39
CA ILE A 27 -3.62 -3.99 -4.37
C ILE A 27 -4.74 -3.28 -5.14
N GLU A 28 -4.98 -2.00 -4.85
CA GLU A 28 -6.06 -1.25 -5.49
C GLU A 28 -5.79 -1.01 -6.97
N LEU A 29 -4.52 -0.81 -7.36
CA LEU A 29 -4.15 -0.72 -8.77
C LEU A 29 -4.41 -2.04 -9.51
N GLY A 30 -4.00 -3.17 -8.95
CA GLY A 30 -4.27 -4.48 -9.54
C GLY A 30 -5.77 -4.79 -9.62
N HIS A 31 -6.55 -4.35 -8.62
CA HIS A 31 -8.01 -4.50 -8.65
C HIS A 31 -8.66 -3.63 -9.73
N LEU A 32 -8.16 -2.40 -9.94
CA LEU A 32 -8.60 -1.53 -11.02
C LEU A 32 -8.25 -2.09 -12.39
N GLU A 33 -7.00 -2.51 -12.59
CA GLU A 33 -6.53 -3.14 -13.84
C GLU A 33 -7.38 -4.38 -14.19
N HIS A 34 -7.61 -5.26 -13.22
CA HIS A 34 -8.46 -6.43 -13.40
C HIS A 34 -9.91 -6.04 -13.76
N SER A 35 -10.48 -5.07 -13.04
CA SER A 35 -11.85 -4.61 -13.30
C SER A 35 -12.01 -4.03 -14.70
N LEU A 36 -11.01 -3.29 -15.18
CA LEU A 36 -10.99 -2.74 -16.53
C LEU A 36 -10.81 -3.84 -17.60
N ALA A 37 -9.91 -4.80 -17.37
CA ALA A 37 -9.65 -5.89 -18.30
C ALA A 37 -10.87 -6.80 -18.50
N GLU A 38 -11.61 -7.07 -17.43
CA GLU A 38 -12.82 -7.91 -17.45
C GLU A 38 -14.09 -7.13 -17.84
N GLY A 39 -13.98 -5.80 -18.07
CA GLY A 39 -15.14 -4.94 -18.36
C GLY A 39 -16.16 -4.91 -17.22
N LEU A 40 -15.71 -5.04 -15.96
CA LEU A 40 -16.58 -5.02 -14.79
C LEU A 40 -17.24 -3.64 -14.63
N GLN A 41 -18.41 -3.62 -14.00
CA GLN A 41 -19.23 -2.42 -13.86
C GLN A 41 -18.51 -1.26 -13.15
N ASP A 42 -18.99 -0.05 -13.44
CA ASP A 42 -18.53 1.23 -12.86
C ASP A 42 -18.37 1.20 -11.33
N ALA A 43 -19.19 0.44 -10.61
CA ALA A 43 -19.10 0.36 -9.15
C ALA A 43 -17.76 -0.22 -8.66
N ASN A 44 -17.22 -1.23 -9.35
CA ASN A 44 -15.94 -1.87 -8.97
C ASN A 44 -14.77 -0.93 -9.28
N ILE A 45 -14.81 -0.30 -10.45
CA ILE A 45 -13.85 0.72 -10.89
C ILE A 45 -13.83 1.89 -9.91
N ARG A 46 -15.01 2.43 -9.55
CA ARG A 46 -15.15 3.52 -8.57
C ARG A 46 -14.64 3.14 -7.19
N THR A 47 -14.88 1.90 -6.76
CA THR A 47 -14.39 1.40 -5.46
C THR A 47 -12.87 1.32 -5.44
N ALA A 48 -12.26 0.76 -6.50
CA ALA A 48 -10.81 0.69 -6.64
C ALA A 48 -10.18 2.09 -6.73
N ALA A 49 -10.79 3.01 -7.48
CA ALA A 49 -10.35 4.40 -7.58
C ALA A 49 -10.38 5.11 -6.21
N ALA A 50 -11.48 4.99 -5.46
CA ALA A 50 -11.56 5.56 -4.12
C ALA A 50 -10.53 4.94 -3.15
N GLY A 51 -10.25 3.64 -3.30
CA GLY A 51 -9.19 2.95 -2.57
C GLY A 51 -7.78 3.48 -2.88
N LEU A 52 -7.51 3.80 -4.15
CA LEU A 52 -6.27 4.45 -4.58
C LEU A 52 -6.13 5.86 -4.01
N ASP A 53 -7.17 6.70 -4.12
CA ASP A 53 -7.17 8.06 -3.59
C ASP A 53 -6.82 8.07 -2.09
N THR A 54 -7.50 7.21 -1.31
CA THR A 54 -7.24 7.07 0.14
C THR A 54 -5.78 6.67 0.43
N ALA A 55 -5.21 5.78 -0.39
CA ALA A 55 -3.84 5.32 -0.19
C ALA A 55 -2.81 6.38 -0.60
N ILE A 56 -3.11 7.19 -1.61
CA ILE A 56 -2.30 8.36 -2.00
C ILE A 56 -2.32 9.41 -0.89
N ASP A 57 -3.49 9.70 -0.30
CA ASP A 57 -3.60 10.63 0.83
C ASP A 57 -2.76 10.16 2.02
N CYS A 58 -2.86 8.86 2.37
CA CYS A 58 -2.03 8.27 3.42
C CYS A 58 -0.52 8.36 3.11
N LEU A 59 -0.12 8.29 1.84
CA LEU A 59 1.27 8.44 1.42
C LEU A 59 1.72 9.89 1.57
N ASN A 60 0.91 10.84 1.13
CA ASN A 60 1.18 12.28 1.23
C ASN A 60 1.33 12.70 2.69
N GLU A 61 0.42 12.25 3.57
CA GLU A 61 0.55 12.47 5.02
C GLU A 61 1.86 11.92 5.58
N HIS A 62 2.22 10.70 5.16
CA HIS A 62 3.45 10.06 5.61
C HIS A 62 4.70 10.83 5.16
N LEU A 63 4.72 11.34 3.92
CA LEU A 63 5.81 12.13 3.37
C LEU A 63 5.89 13.52 4.01
N ALA A 64 4.75 14.15 4.33
CA ALA A 64 4.69 15.44 5.01
C ALA A 64 5.12 15.36 6.49
N SER A 65 5.04 14.18 7.10
CA SER A 65 5.46 13.95 8.49
C SER A 65 6.97 13.73 8.69
N ARG A 66 7.78 13.92 7.64
CA ARG A 66 9.24 13.79 7.66
C ARG A 66 9.96 15.10 7.89
#